data_AF-A0A7S3PJ42-F1
#
_entry.id   AF-A0A7S3PJ42-F1
#
_cell.length_a   1.000
_cell.length_b   1.000
_cell.length_c   1.000
_cell.angle_alpha   90.00
_cell.angle_beta   90.00
_cell.angle_gamma   90.00
#
_symmetry.space_group_name_H-M   'P 1'
#
loop_
_entity.id
_entity.type
_entity.pdbx_description
1 polymer ?
#
loop_
_entity_poly.entity_id
_entity_poly.type
_entity_poly.pdbx_seq_one_letter_code
_entity_poly.pdbx_strand_id
1 'polypeptide(L)'
;VLPMWDVADPGYSRVIAMHAYGLQANDLITEAEETVGRSLNISLDNMLAIDAMAQAYERTCRHREGLRLLNELNETWRGNTILENQFHWYRALFQAQVGEYGISLLILDNDISEESFIERTSVLWR
;
A
#
# COMPACT_ATOMS: atom_id res chain seq x y z
N VAL A 1 -0.16 23.74 -7.75
CA VAL A 1 -1.14 23.29 -6.74
C VAL A 1 -0.45 22.99 -5.41
N LEU A 2 0.50 22.05 -5.32
CA LEU A 2 1.22 21.72 -4.07
C LEU A 2 1.84 22.91 -3.30
N PRO A 3 2.50 23.91 -3.94
CA PRO A 3 3.07 25.05 -3.21
C PRO A 3 2.06 25.96 -2.49
N MET A 4 0.76 25.74 -2.70
CA MET A 4 -0.32 26.51 -2.08
C MET A 4 -0.91 25.83 -0.84
N TRP A 5 -0.42 24.65 -0.45
CA TRP A 5 -0.91 23.90 0.72
C TRP A 5 0.11 23.94 1.85
N ASP A 6 -0.34 24.25 3.06
CA ASP A 6 0.45 24.20 4.28
C ASP A 6 0.31 22.84 4.99
N VAL A 7 1.31 22.47 5.78
CA VAL A 7 1.29 21.25 6.61
C VAL A 7 0.12 21.25 7.60
N ALA A 8 -0.26 22.42 8.09
CA ALA A 8 -1.39 22.60 9.00
C ALA A 8 -2.76 22.47 8.31
N ASP A 9 -2.83 22.49 6.97
CA ASP A 9 -4.10 22.45 6.27
C ASP A 9 -4.78 21.07 6.40
N PRO A 10 -6.07 21.03 6.74
CA PRO A 10 -6.83 19.78 6.72
C PRO A 10 -6.75 19.10 5.35
N GLY A 11 -6.37 17.83 5.33
CA GLY A 11 -6.23 17.05 4.10
C GLY A 11 -4.87 17.18 3.40
N TYR A 12 -3.93 17.95 3.93
CA TYR A 12 -2.57 18.04 3.38
C TYR A 12 -1.89 16.68 3.23
N SER A 13 -2.00 15.80 4.23
CA SER A 13 -1.48 14.43 4.16
C SER A 13 -2.01 13.67 2.93
N ARG A 14 -3.29 13.84 2.58
CA ARG A 14 -3.92 13.22 1.40
C ARG A 14 -3.37 13.80 0.10
N VAL A 15 -3.18 15.11 0.02
CA VAL A 15 -2.60 15.77 -1.17
C VAL A 15 -1.17 15.30 -1.41
N ILE A 16 -0.36 15.13 -0.36
CA ILE A 16 0.98 14.55 -0.48
C ILE A 16 0.91 13.09 -0.95
N ALA A 17 0.01 12.28 -0.41
CA ALA A 17 -0.15 10.90 -0.86
C ALA A 17 -0.50 10.84 -2.36
N MET A 18 -1.43 11.69 -2.83
CA MET A 18 -1.76 11.80 -4.26
C MET A 18 -0.57 12.24 -5.11
N HIS A 19 0.29 13.13 -4.60
CA HIS A 19 1.54 13.48 -5.27
C HIS A 19 2.49 12.28 -5.39
N ALA A 20 2.60 11.46 -4.35
CA ALA A 20 3.40 10.23 -4.38
C ALA A 20 2.93 9.27 -5.48
N TYR A 21 1.61 9.09 -5.69
CA TYR A 21 1.11 8.32 -6.84
C TYR A 21 1.57 8.90 -8.18
N GLY A 22 1.55 10.22 -8.32
CA GLY A 22 2.06 10.90 -9.52
C GLY A 22 3.54 10.61 -9.76
N LEU A 23 4.36 10.61 -8.71
CA LEU A 23 5.77 10.23 -8.79
C LEU A 23 5.94 8.76 -9.20
N GLN A 24 5.17 7.84 -8.61
CA GLN A 24 5.23 6.42 -8.97
C GLN A 24 4.85 6.16 -10.42
N ALA A 25 3.83 6.85 -10.92
CA ALA A 25 3.39 6.77 -12.32
C ALA A 25 4.48 7.26 -13.31
N ASN A 26 5.43 8.07 -12.84
CA ASN A 26 6.59 8.52 -13.61
C ASN A 26 7.89 7.76 -13.28
N ASP A 27 7.78 6.59 -12.63
CA ASP A 27 8.91 5.72 -12.25
C ASP A 27 9.89 6.34 -11.22
N LEU A 28 9.47 7.40 -10.52
CA LEU A 28 10.27 8.10 -9.52
C LEU A 28 10.05 7.50 -8.13
N ILE A 29 10.46 6.25 -7.94
CA ILE A 29 10.09 5.45 -6.75
C ILE A 29 10.71 5.96 -5.45
N THR A 30 12.00 6.30 -5.45
CA THR A 30 12.67 6.80 -4.25
C THR A 30 12.01 8.08 -3.73
N GLU A 31 11.71 9.00 -4.64
CA GLU A 31 11.07 10.28 -4.32
C GLU A 31 9.62 10.07 -3.85
N ALA A 32 8.92 9.08 -4.42
CA ALA A 32 7.60 8.68 -3.95
C ALA A 32 7.65 8.11 -2.52
N GLU A 33 8.63 7.25 -2.21
CA GLU A 33 8.82 6.67 -0.86
C GLU A 33 9.08 7.76 0.19
N GLU A 34 9.96 8.71 -0.11
CA GLU A 34 10.22 9.86 0.78
C GLU A 34 8.97 10.74 0.96
N THR A 35 8.24 10.97 -0.13
CA THR A 35 7.03 11.78 -0.14
C THR A 35 5.92 11.13 0.68
N VAL A 36 5.72 9.82 0.54
CA VAL A 36 4.69 9.10 1.29
C VAL A 36 5.10 8.90 2.76
N GLY A 37 6.39 8.76 3.07
CA GLY A 37 6.89 8.77 4.45
C GLY A 37 6.54 10.06 5.18
N ARG A 38 6.63 11.22 4.51
CA ARG A 38 6.16 12.51 5.05
C ARG A 38 4.65 12.52 5.29
N SER A 39 3.87 11.94 4.39
CA SER A 39 2.40 11.83 4.53
C SER A 39 2.01 11.00 5.77
N LEU A 40 2.67 9.86 5.98
CA LEU A 40 2.44 8.98 7.13
C LEU A 40 2.87 9.62 8.46
N ASN A 41 3.95 10.40 8.47
CA ASN A 41 4.37 11.16 9.66
C ASN A 41 3.31 12.20 10.10
N ILE A 42 2.44 12.65 9.19
CA ILE A 42 1.37 13.60 9.48
C ILE A 42 0.09 12.87 9.91
N SER A 43 -0.24 11.76 9.24
CA SER A 43 -1.45 10.98 9.50
C SER A 43 -1.18 9.51 9.15
N LEU A 44 -1.03 8.69 10.20
CA LEU A 44 -0.82 7.25 10.09
C LEU A 44 -2.06 6.50 9.59
N ASP A 45 -3.25 7.10 9.67
CA ASP A 45 -4.53 6.58 9.20
C ASP A 45 -4.84 6.92 7.74
N ASN A 46 -3.92 7.60 7.04
CA ASN A 46 -4.09 7.90 5.63
C ASN A 46 -3.87 6.64 4.77
N MET A 47 -4.98 5.96 4.45
CA MET A 47 -4.96 4.72 3.65
C MET A 47 -4.27 4.87 2.29
N LEU A 48 -4.38 6.03 1.64
CA LEU A 48 -3.71 6.28 0.36
C LEU A 48 -2.19 6.35 0.53
N ALA A 49 -1.71 6.80 1.68
CA ALA A 49 -0.29 6.80 1.99
C ALA A 49 0.21 5.39 2.33
N ILE A 50 -0.57 4.59 3.05
CA ILE A 50 -0.24 3.18 3.31
C ILE A 50 -0.15 2.41 1.99
N ASP A 51 -1.11 2.59 1.09
CA ASP A 51 -1.13 1.95 -0.23
C ASP A 51 0.05 2.36 -1.11
N ALA A 52 0.33 3.65 -1.23
CA ALA A 52 1.48 4.14 -1.98
C ALA A 52 2.82 3.63 -1.41
N MET A 53 2.95 3.52 -0.08
CA MET A 53 4.16 2.94 0.54
C MET A 53 4.27 1.44 0.26
N ALA A 54 3.16 0.69 0.31
CA ALA A 54 3.15 -0.73 -0.04
C ALA A 54 3.55 -0.95 -1.52
N GLN A 55 3.06 -0.13 -2.44
CA GLN A 55 3.50 -0.14 -3.85
C GLN A 55 5.01 0.12 -3.99
N ALA A 56 5.56 1.08 -3.25
CA ALA A 56 7.00 1.34 -3.28
C ALA A 56 7.81 0.11 -2.83
N TYR A 57 7.39 -0.57 -1.76
CA TYR A 57 8.02 -1.81 -1.31
C TYR A 57 7.86 -2.98 -2.29
N GLU A 58 6.72 -3.10 -2.95
CA GLU A 58 6.53 -4.07 -4.02
C GLU A 58 7.53 -3.84 -5.15
N ARG A 59 7.57 -2.61 -5.69
CA ARG A 59 8.38 -2.25 -6.86
C ARG A 59 9.89 -2.29 -6.63
N THR A 60 10.31 -2.19 -5.37
CA THR A 60 11.72 -2.28 -4.96
C THR A 60 12.10 -3.67 -4.42
N CYS A 61 11.20 -4.64 -4.47
CA CYS A 61 11.38 -5.98 -3.93
C CYS A 61 11.68 -6.03 -2.42
N ARG A 62 11.28 -4.99 -1.66
CA ARG A 62 11.48 -4.85 -0.22
C ARG A 62 10.30 -5.43 0.56
N HIS A 63 9.97 -6.69 0.23
CA HIS A 63 8.74 -7.35 0.68
C HIS A 63 8.67 -7.53 2.21
N ARG A 64 9.81 -7.72 2.87
CA ARG A 64 9.86 -7.85 4.35
C ARG A 64 9.49 -6.55 5.04
N GLU A 65 9.95 -5.41 4.52
CA GLU A 65 9.56 -4.10 5.01
C GLU A 65 8.08 -3.82 4.76
N GLY A 66 7.56 -4.18 3.58
CA GLY A 66 6.13 -4.09 3.28
C GLY A 66 5.27 -4.91 4.23
N LEU A 67 5.67 -6.15 4.54
CA LEU A 67 4.98 -6.97 5.55
C LEU A 67 5.02 -6.34 6.93
N ARG A 68 6.17 -5.79 7.34
CA ARG A 68 6.28 -5.10 8.63
C ARG A 68 5.30 -3.94 8.71
N LEU A 69 5.29 -3.05 7.71
CA LEU A 69 4.38 -1.91 7.64
C LEU A 69 2.91 -2.35 7.76
N LEU A 70 2.49 -3.30 6.93
CA LEU A 70 1.09 -3.74 6.89
C LEU A 70 0.66 -4.45 8.17
N ASN A 71 1.58 -5.18 8.83
CA ASN A 71 1.28 -5.81 10.12
C ASN A 71 1.22 -4.79 11.26
N GLU A 72 2.13 -3.80 11.29
CA GLU A 72 2.14 -2.73 12.30
C GLU A 72 0.87 -1.86 12.22
N LEU A 73 0.38 -1.59 11.01
CA LEU A 73 -0.80 -0.75 10.78
C LEU A 73 -2.10 -1.55 10.63
N ASN A 74 -2.10 -2.84 10.97
CA ASN A 74 -3.24 -3.74 10.76
C ASN A 74 -4.55 -3.22 11.37
N GLU A 75 -4.49 -2.74 12.61
CA GLU A 75 -5.65 -2.15 13.30
C GLU A 75 -6.12 -0.84 12.66
N THR A 76 -5.23 -0.14 11.94
CA THR A 76 -5.54 1.11 11.26
C THR A 76 -6.32 0.87 9.98
N TRP A 77 -5.89 -0.08 9.14
CA TRP A 77 -6.48 -0.27 7.81
C TRP A 77 -7.61 -1.29 7.75
N ARG A 78 -7.74 -2.17 8.75
CA ARG A 78 -8.86 -3.12 8.83
C ARG A 78 -10.20 -2.44 9.01
N GLY A 79 -11.24 -2.99 8.37
CA GLY A 79 -12.58 -2.41 8.35
C GLY A 79 -12.76 -1.29 7.34
N ASN A 80 -11.70 -0.92 6.59
CA ASN A 80 -11.83 -0.01 5.46
C ASN A 80 -12.26 -0.77 4.20
N THR A 81 -13.55 -0.66 3.86
CA THR A 81 -14.15 -1.43 2.77
C THR A 81 -13.57 -1.15 1.38
N ILE A 82 -12.83 -0.05 1.19
CA ILE A 82 -12.31 0.34 -0.13
C ILE A 82 -10.92 -0.27 -0.40
N LEU A 83 -10.03 -0.28 0.60
CA LEU A 83 -8.62 -0.68 0.41
C LEU A 83 -8.19 -1.92 1.19
N GLU A 84 -9.04 -2.47 2.05
CA GLU A 84 -8.70 -3.66 2.84
C GLU A 84 -8.30 -4.86 1.98
N ASN A 85 -9.07 -5.16 0.92
CA ASN A 85 -8.70 -6.21 -0.05
C ASN A 85 -7.32 -5.99 -0.69
N GLN A 86 -6.98 -4.74 -0.99
CA GLN A 86 -5.69 -4.37 -1.59
C GLN A 86 -4.54 -4.58 -0.60
N PHE A 87 -4.74 -4.30 0.68
CA PHE A 87 -3.75 -4.58 1.71
C PHE A 87 -3.57 -6.08 1.97
N HIS A 88 -4.67 -6.84 1.98
CA HIS A 88 -4.58 -8.30 2.02
C HIS A 88 -3.88 -8.88 0.79
N TRP A 89 -4.12 -8.32 -0.40
CA TRP A 89 -3.37 -8.67 -1.61
C TRP A 89 -1.86 -8.44 -1.44
N TYR A 90 -1.44 -7.26 -0.96
CA TYR A 90 -0.02 -7.00 -0.70
C TYR A 90 0.56 -7.96 0.34
N ARG A 91 -0.17 -8.25 1.41
CA ARG A 91 0.28 -9.23 2.42
C ARG A 91 0.48 -10.60 1.80
N ALA A 92 -0.47 -11.10 1.00
CA ALA A 92 -0.33 -12.39 0.32
C ALA A 92 0.88 -12.38 -0.64
N LEU A 93 0.97 -11.37 -1.51
CA LEU A 93 2.06 -11.21 -2.47
C LEU A 93 3.42 -11.21 -1.77
N PHE A 94 3.57 -10.41 -0.71
CA PHE A 94 4.84 -10.32 0.00
C PHE A 94 5.19 -11.60 0.75
N GLN A 95 4.20 -12.33 1.31
CA GLN A 95 4.44 -13.65 1.89
C GLN A 95 4.96 -14.63 0.85
N ALA A 96 4.37 -14.67 -0.35
CA ALA A 96 4.84 -15.51 -1.44
C ALA A 96 6.29 -15.15 -1.85
N GLN A 97 6.62 -13.87 -1.93
CA GLN A 97 7.97 -13.42 -2.32
C GLN A 97 9.06 -13.74 -1.29
N VAL A 98 8.69 -13.91 -0.01
CA VAL A 98 9.63 -14.35 1.03
C VAL A 98 9.64 -15.88 1.23
N GLY A 99 8.89 -16.62 0.41
CA GLY A 99 8.84 -18.09 0.42
C GLY A 99 7.74 -18.71 1.29
N GLU A 100 6.91 -17.88 1.93
CA GLU A 100 5.83 -18.31 2.84
C GLU A 100 4.51 -18.57 2.07
N TYR A 101 4.57 -19.45 1.07
CA TYR A 101 3.46 -19.71 0.17
C TYR A 101 2.18 -20.21 0.86
N GLY A 102 2.32 -20.99 1.94
CA GLY A 102 1.17 -21.46 2.72
C GLY A 102 0.40 -20.32 3.37
N ILE A 103 1.12 -19.33 3.91
CA ILE A 103 0.49 -18.13 4.50
C ILE A 103 -0.13 -17.27 3.39
N SER A 104 0.55 -17.12 2.25
CA SER A 104 0.01 -16.42 1.08
C SER A 104 -1.35 -16.99 0.67
N LEU A 105 -1.45 -18.31 0.49
CA LEU A 105 -2.71 -18.97 0.12
C LEU A 105 -3.80 -18.78 1.18
N LEU A 106 -3.47 -18.91 2.47
CA LEU A 106 -4.44 -18.68 3.54
C LEU A 106 -5.00 -17.25 3.54
N ILE A 107 -4.20 -16.24 3.22
CA ILE A 107 -4.67 -14.86 3.10
C ILE A 107 -5.58 -14.72 1.88
N LEU A 108 -5.18 -15.28 0.74
CA LEU A 108 -5.99 -15.24 -0.49
C LEU A 108 -7.38 -15.89 -0.28
N ASP A 109 -7.43 -17.01 0.44
CA ASP A 109 -8.66 -17.78 0.65
C ASP A 109 -9.60 -17.14 1.69
N ASN A 110 -9.06 -16.52 2.74
CA ASN A 110 -9.86 -16.09 3.90
C ASN A 110 -10.07 -14.57 3.99
N ASP A 111 -9.13 -13.78 3.47
CA ASP A 111 -9.11 -12.34 3.72
C ASP A 111 -9.43 -11.49 2.47
N ILE A 112 -9.51 -12.07 1.28
CA ILE A 112 -9.83 -11.35 0.03
C ILE A 112 -11.17 -11.84 -0.50
N SER A 113 -12.05 -10.91 -0.91
CA SER A 113 -13.31 -11.28 -1.55
C SER A 113 -13.08 -11.96 -2.92
N GLU A 114 -13.94 -12.92 -3.26
CA GLU A 114 -13.84 -13.67 -4.54
C GLU A 114 -13.76 -12.75 -5.77
N GLU A 115 -14.53 -11.65 -5.78
CA GLU A 115 -14.54 -10.67 -6.87
C GLU A 115 -13.16 -10.01 -7.05
N SER A 116 -12.53 -9.59 -5.95
CA SER A 116 -11.21 -8.96 -5.99
C SER A 116 -10.08 -9.96 -6.32
N PHE A 117 -10.25 -11.22 -5.93
CA PHE A 117 -9.31 -12.30 -6.20
C PHE A 117 -9.20 -12.62 -7.71
N ILE A 118 -10.33 -12.66 -8.43
CA ILE A 118 -10.38 -13.00 -9.86
C ILE A 118 -9.65 -11.95 -10.71
N GLU A 119 -9.86 -10.67 -10.44
CA GLU A 119 -9.23 -9.59 -11.21
C GLU A 119 -7.70 -9.63 -11.14
N ARG A 120 -7.14 -9.93 -9.96
CA ARG A 120 -5.69 -9.78 -9.71
C ARG A 120 -4.88 -11.02 -10.03
N THR A 121 -5.43 -12.21 -9.78
CA THR A 121 -4.76 -13.45 -10.18
C THR A 121 -4.67 -13.60 -11.70
N SER A 122 -5.60 -13.00 -12.45
CA SER A 122 -5.54 -12.95 -13.92
C SER A 122 -4.26 -12.30 -14.47
N VAL A 123 -3.60 -11.45 -13.67
CA VAL A 123 -2.35 -10.75 -14.02
C VAL A 123 -1.11 -11.62 -13.76
N LEU A 124 -1.18 -12.57 -12.82
CA LEU A 124 -0.08 -13.48 -12.50
C LEU A 124 0.14 -14.60 -13.53
N TRP A 125 -0.86 -14.86 -14.39
CA TRP A 125 -0.85 -15.95 -15.38
C TRP A 125 -0.80 -15.47 -16.84
N ARG A 126 -0.35 -14.23 -17.09
CA ARG A 126 -0.04 -13.71 -18.43
C ARG A 126 1.46 -13.65 -18.65
#